data_AF-A0A9E3MHG0-F1
#
_entry.id   AF-A0A9E3MHG0-F1
#
_cell.length_a   1.000
_cell.length_b   1.000
_cell.length_c   1.000
_cell.angle_alpha   90.00
_cell.angle_beta   90.00
_cell.angle_gamma   90.00
#
_symmetry.space_group_name_H-M   'P 1'
#
loop_
_entity.id
_entity.type
_entity.pdbx_description
1 polymer ?
#
loop_
_entity_poly.entity_id
_entity_poly.type
_entity_poly.pdbx_seq_one_letter_code
_entity_poly.pdbx_strand_id
1 'polypeptide(L)'
;MSLEKPLIYVILGAAGSGRREVMADLIEGGLAEGSRAAVLLSTGEAPAESDARLGDTVRWTWRDGLIDAQLPEGATHVFFVTDGRINPVDQLEQLHTWIAAAGGEIGRVLTIVSCRLAERHAALLPWYEACIHFSDIVLLHQREGVANKWLSDFQSHFKDQFYPCLFEMVKAGRVKNPLVVLEPQARRMSHLFDIDEWTGLDLEGVEFGTEDEDDDGGKAKPTKAKGKNKPADDEEDEDDWKPEVDPYLQRRTGGRREKEIPDIAKYLAS
;
A
#
# COMPACT_ATOMS: atom_id res chain seq x y z
N MET A 1 10.84 29.59 5.26
CA MET A 1 10.35 28.36 5.91
C MET A 1 9.89 27.46 4.80
N SER A 2 10.48 26.27 4.64
CA SER A 2 9.90 25.28 3.75
C SER A 2 8.51 24.95 4.30
N LEU A 3 7.45 25.11 3.51
CA LEU A 3 6.15 24.57 3.88
C LEU A 3 6.33 23.05 3.91
N GLU A 4 6.11 22.43 5.06
CA GLU A 4 6.06 20.96 5.13
C GLU A 4 5.00 20.46 4.15
N LYS A 5 5.33 19.41 3.40
CA LYS A 5 4.40 18.81 2.44
C LYS A 5 3.21 18.21 3.21
N PRO A 6 1.97 18.33 2.72
CA PRO A 6 0.84 17.68 3.35
C PRO A 6 0.98 16.16 3.26
N LEU A 7 0.73 15.47 4.38
CA LEU A 7 0.68 14.01 4.43
C LEU A 7 -0.63 13.51 3.83
N ILE A 8 -0.55 12.61 2.86
CA ILE A 8 -1.68 12.03 2.15
C ILE A 8 -1.88 10.59 2.63
N TYR A 9 -3.03 10.34 3.24
CA TYR A 9 -3.45 9.02 3.68
C TYR A 9 -4.41 8.44 2.63
N VAL A 10 -4.01 7.35 1.98
CA VAL A 10 -4.84 6.68 0.98
C VAL A 10 -5.75 5.68 1.67
N ILE A 11 -7.06 5.84 1.48
CA ILE A 11 -8.08 5.01 2.13
C ILE A 11 -8.69 4.06 1.10
N LEU A 12 -8.29 2.80 1.19
CA LEU A 12 -8.77 1.66 0.41
C LEU A 12 -9.89 0.92 1.15
N GLY A 13 -10.68 0.17 0.39
CA GLY A 13 -11.78 -0.65 0.90
C GLY A 13 -13.02 -0.54 0.04
N ALA A 14 -13.88 -1.55 0.09
CA ALA A 14 -15.06 -1.60 -0.76
C ALA A 14 -16.05 -0.48 -0.40
N ALA A 15 -16.90 -0.06 -1.33
CA ALA A 15 -17.97 0.87 -1.02
C ALA A 15 -18.90 0.29 0.07
N GLY A 16 -19.27 1.11 1.05
CA GLY A 16 -20.06 0.66 2.21
C GLY A 16 -19.30 -0.12 3.28
N SER A 17 -17.97 -0.26 3.17
CA SER A 17 -17.12 -0.93 4.18
C SER A 17 -16.94 -0.17 5.50
N GLY A 18 -17.56 0.99 5.67
CA GLY A 18 -17.42 1.84 6.87
C GLY A 18 -16.19 2.75 6.89
N ARG A 19 -15.46 2.88 5.76
CA ARG A 19 -14.29 3.79 5.61
C ARG A 19 -14.49 5.17 6.22
N ARG A 20 -15.64 5.80 5.94
CA ARG A 20 -15.96 7.15 6.41
C ARG A 20 -16.18 7.24 7.92
N GLU A 21 -16.77 6.22 8.54
CA GLU A 21 -16.94 6.18 10.00
C GLU A 21 -15.59 6.06 10.70
N VAL A 22 -14.73 5.18 10.18
CA VAL A 22 -13.37 4.99 10.68
C VAL A 22 -12.53 6.25 10.50
N MET A 23 -12.59 6.88 9.34
CA MET A 23 -11.88 8.14 9.11
C MET A 23 -12.31 9.25 10.06
N ALA A 24 -13.61 9.37 10.36
CA ALA A 24 -14.08 10.34 11.33
C ALA A 24 -13.43 10.13 12.72
N ASP A 25 -13.28 8.87 13.16
CA ASP A 25 -12.56 8.54 14.40
C ASP A 25 -11.06 8.85 14.31
N LEU A 26 -10.43 8.57 13.16
CA LEU A 26 -9.01 8.89 12.93
C LEU A 26 -8.73 10.39 12.95
N ILE A 27 -9.59 11.20 12.32
CA ILE A 27 -9.48 12.65 12.31
C ILE A 27 -9.71 13.23 13.71
N GLU A 28 -10.70 12.71 14.45
CA GLU A 28 -11.06 13.17 15.80
C GLU A 28 -9.97 12.84 16.84
N GLY A 29 -9.35 11.66 16.76
CA GLY A 29 -8.48 11.15 17.81
C GLY A 29 -7.01 10.92 17.43
N GLY A 30 -6.65 11.03 16.15
CA GLY A 30 -5.33 10.62 15.64
C GLY A 30 -4.42 11.75 15.20
N LEU A 31 -4.91 13.00 15.19
CA LEU A 31 -4.15 14.14 14.70
C LEU A 31 -3.59 14.99 15.86
N ALA A 32 -2.37 15.49 15.68
CA ALA A 32 -1.75 16.39 16.64
C ALA A 32 -2.45 17.76 16.66
N GLU A 33 -2.33 18.49 17.78
CA GLU A 33 -2.85 19.85 17.90
C GLU A 33 -2.29 20.77 16.79
N GLY A 34 -3.16 21.56 16.18
CA GLY A 34 -2.81 22.44 15.05
C GLY A 34 -2.83 21.77 13.67
N SER A 35 -3.07 20.46 13.60
CA SER A 35 -3.26 19.76 12.32
C SER A 35 -4.54 20.23 11.62
N ARG A 36 -4.48 20.33 10.29
CA ARG A 36 -5.61 20.68 9.42
C ARG A 36 -5.92 19.49 8.52
N ALA A 37 -6.96 18.76 8.89
CA ALA A 37 -7.46 17.62 8.12
C ALA A 37 -8.36 18.10 6.98
N ALA A 38 -8.21 17.48 5.81
CA ALA A 38 -9.20 17.56 4.75
C ALA A 38 -9.44 16.17 4.16
N VAL A 39 -10.63 15.94 3.62
CA VAL A 39 -11.04 14.68 3.01
C VAL A 39 -11.29 14.89 1.53
N LEU A 40 -10.63 14.09 0.70
CA LEU A 40 -10.94 13.95 -0.71
C LEU A 40 -11.80 12.70 -0.90
N LEU A 41 -13.10 12.90 -1.16
CA LEU A 41 -14.08 11.82 -1.30
C LEU A 41 -14.49 11.65 -2.76
N SER A 42 -14.45 10.41 -3.29
CA SER A 42 -14.85 10.16 -4.66
C SER A 42 -16.29 10.61 -4.94
N THR A 43 -16.57 11.15 -6.12
CA THR A 43 -17.94 11.38 -6.61
C THR A 43 -18.72 10.08 -6.80
N GLY A 44 -18.06 8.93 -6.95
CA GLY A 44 -18.69 7.61 -7.04
C GLY A 44 -19.21 7.07 -5.70
N GLU A 45 -18.87 7.71 -4.58
CA GLU A 45 -19.41 7.39 -3.26
C GLU A 45 -20.76 8.08 -3.03
N ALA A 46 -21.79 7.26 -2.85
CA ALA A 46 -23.11 7.73 -2.44
C ALA A 46 -23.03 8.49 -1.11
N PRO A 47 -23.82 9.57 -0.92
CA PRO A 47 -23.90 10.27 0.36
C PRO A 47 -24.21 9.32 1.51
N ALA A 48 -23.59 9.53 2.66
CA ALA A 48 -23.87 8.78 3.87
C ALA A 48 -23.93 9.70 5.09
N GLU A 49 -24.63 9.28 6.14
CA GLU A 49 -24.73 10.03 7.39
C GLU A 49 -23.35 10.31 8.02
N SER A 50 -22.39 9.39 7.83
CA SER A 50 -21.02 9.55 8.31
C SER A 50 -20.26 10.71 7.65
N ASP A 51 -20.71 11.22 6.50
CA ASP A 51 -20.11 12.39 5.83
C ASP A 51 -20.14 13.63 6.74
N ALA A 52 -21.17 13.77 7.58
CA ALA A 52 -21.31 14.91 8.49
C ALA A 52 -20.19 15.02 9.53
N ARG A 53 -19.46 13.92 9.79
CA ARG A 53 -18.36 13.87 10.76
C ARG A 53 -16.98 14.05 10.13
N LEU A 54 -16.89 14.14 8.80
CA LEU A 54 -15.61 14.19 8.08
C LEU A 54 -14.96 15.59 8.07
N GLY A 55 -15.69 16.63 8.46
CA GLY A 55 -15.19 18.00 8.44
C GLY A 55 -15.05 18.53 7.00
N ASP A 56 -13.92 19.17 6.70
CA ASP A 56 -13.66 19.73 5.36
C ASP A 56 -13.54 18.62 4.32
N THR A 57 -14.56 18.51 3.46
CA THR A 57 -14.68 17.43 2.48
C THR A 57 -14.86 18.01 1.10
N VAL A 58 -13.94 17.69 0.20
CA VAL A 58 -13.97 18.05 -1.21
C VAL A 58 -14.17 16.77 -2.04
N ARG A 59 -14.91 16.87 -3.13
CA ARG A 59 -15.16 15.75 -4.04
C ARG A 59 -14.11 15.69 -5.15
N TRP A 60 -13.63 14.49 -5.46
CA TRP A 60 -12.75 14.24 -6.61
C TRP A 60 -13.42 13.31 -7.62
N THR A 61 -13.02 13.40 -8.90
CA THR A 61 -13.63 12.61 -9.99
C THR A 61 -12.60 11.70 -10.66
N TRP A 62 -13.01 10.48 -11.00
CA TRP A 62 -12.26 9.60 -11.89
C TRP A 62 -12.69 9.83 -13.35
N ARG A 63 -11.80 10.35 -14.19
CA ARG A 63 -12.10 10.67 -15.60
C ARG A 63 -10.98 10.18 -16.50
N ASP A 64 -11.34 9.40 -17.53
CA ASP A 64 -10.38 8.91 -18.54
C ASP A 64 -9.16 8.17 -17.94
N GLY A 65 -9.36 7.49 -16.82
CA GLY A 65 -8.30 6.79 -16.11
C GLY A 65 -7.38 7.69 -15.29
N LEU A 66 -7.79 8.94 -15.01
CA LEU A 66 -7.04 9.93 -14.24
C LEU A 66 -7.85 10.42 -13.05
N ILE A 67 -7.13 10.90 -12.03
CA ILE A 67 -7.69 11.56 -10.85
C ILE A 67 -7.77 13.06 -11.12
N ASP A 68 -8.99 13.59 -11.10
CA ASP A 68 -9.27 15.02 -11.14
C ASP A 68 -9.56 15.51 -9.71
N ALA A 69 -8.53 16.03 -9.06
CA ALA A 69 -8.55 16.52 -7.68
C ALA A 69 -7.51 17.63 -7.47
N GLN A 70 -7.79 18.55 -6.56
CA GLN A 70 -6.84 19.53 -6.06
C GLN A 70 -6.61 19.32 -4.57
N LEU A 71 -5.38 19.55 -4.10
CA LEU A 71 -5.11 19.57 -2.66
C LEU A 71 -5.83 20.75 -2.01
N PRO A 72 -6.58 20.51 -0.92
CA PRO A 72 -7.22 21.58 -0.17
C PRO A 72 -6.19 22.56 0.42
N GLU A 73 -6.44 23.86 0.28
CA GLU A 73 -5.51 24.90 0.69
C GLU A 73 -5.26 24.86 2.21
N GLY A 74 -3.99 24.82 2.62
CA GLY A 74 -3.60 24.83 4.02
C GLY A 74 -3.85 23.52 4.78
N ALA A 75 -4.32 22.47 4.12
CA ALA A 75 -4.38 21.13 4.72
C ALA A 75 -2.96 20.65 5.06
N THR A 76 -2.80 20.05 6.24
CA THR A 76 -1.56 19.36 6.62
C THR A 76 -1.71 17.84 6.50
N HIS A 77 -2.95 17.34 6.60
CA HIS A 77 -3.28 15.92 6.47
C HIS A 77 -4.46 15.78 5.51
N VAL A 78 -4.30 15.00 4.44
CA VAL A 78 -5.34 14.76 3.45
C VAL A 78 -5.70 13.29 3.44
N PHE A 79 -6.97 12.98 3.69
CA PHE A 79 -7.50 11.63 3.62
C PHE A 79 -8.12 11.41 2.25
N PHE A 80 -7.43 10.70 1.38
CA PHE A 80 -7.89 10.40 0.03
C PHE A 80 -8.70 9.10 0.03
N VAL A 81 -10.02 9.22 -0.08
CA VAL A 81 -10.93 8.07 -0.16
C VAL A 81 -11.07 7.63 -1.60
N THR A 82 -10.52 6.46 -1.91
CA THR A 82 -10.66 5.82 -3.22
C THR A 82 -12.13 5.49 -3.51
N ASP A 83 -12.49 5.37 -4.77
CA ASP A 83 -13.79 4.83 -5.16
C ASP A 83 -13.80 3.31 -4.89
N GLY A 84 -14.67 2.90 -3.96
CA GLY A 84 -14.75 1.50 -3.52
C GLY A 84 -15.49 0.58 -4.48
N ARG A 85 -15.87 1.06 -5.68
CA ARG A 85 -16.56 0.29 -6.73
C ARG A 85 -15.68 -0.01 -7.93
N ILE A 86 -14.49 0.59 -8.02
CA ILE A 86 -13.57 0.41 -9.15
C ILE A 86 -12.29 -0.31 -8.71
N ASN A 87 -11.42 -0.62 -9.66
CA ASN A 87 -10.17 -1.33 -9.40
C ASN A 87 -9.25 -0.49 -8.48
N PRO A 88 -8.87 -0.99 -7.29
CA PRO A 88 -7.97 -0.26 -6.39
C PRO A 88 -6.56 -0.09 -6.95
N VAL A 89 -6.05 -1.06 -7.73
CA VAL A 89 -4.68 -1.02 -8.28
C VAL A 89 -4.56 0.08 -9.33
N ASP A 90 -5.57 0.22 -10.19
CA ASP A 90 -5.59 1.28 -11.21
C ASP A 90 -5.64 2.66 -10.55
N GLN A 91 -6.41 2.80 -9.46
CA GLN A 91 -6.45 4.02 -8.66
C GLN A 91 -5.12 4.34 -7.97
N LEU A 92 -4.43 3.33 -7.43
CA LEU A 92 -3.15 3.50 -6.75
C LEU A 92 -2.03 3.95 -7.70
N GLU A 93 -1.97 3.37 -8.91
CA GLU A 93 -1.02 3.78 -9.96
C GLU A 93 -1.19 5.26 -10.34
N GLN A 94 -2.44 5.71 -10.43
CA GLN A 94 -2.76 7.12 -10.71
C GLN A 94 -2.56 8.02 -9.50
N LEU A 95 -2.85 7.52 -8.30
CA LEU A 95 -2.61 8.23 -7.04
C LEU A 95 -1.13 8.53 -6.85
N HIS A 96 -0.25 7.58 -7.13
CA HIS A 96 1.19 7.79 -7.10
C HIS A 96 1.59 9.02 -7.93
N THR A 97 1.14 9.06 -9.18
CA THR A 97 1.40 10.18 -10.10
C THR A 97 0.79 11.50 -9.59
N TRP A 98 -0.45 11.44 -9.09
CA TRP A 98 -1.15 12.62 -8.59
C TRP A 98 -0.54 13.19 -7.31
N ILE A 99 -0.14 12.35 -6.34
CA ILE A 99 0.51 12.76 -5.08
C ILE A 99 1.78 13.56 -5.37
N ALA A 100 2.63 13.05 -6.27
CA ALA A 100 3.86 13.71 -6.68
C ALA A 100 3.58 15.06 -7.35
N ALA A 101 2.63 15.09 -8.31
CA ALA A 101 2.27 16.32 -9.02
C ALA A 101 1.61 17.38 -8.12
N ALA A 102 0.85 16.95 -7.11
CA ALA A 102 0.21 17.85 -6.16
C ALA A 102 1.18 18.40 -5.10
N GLY A 103 2.38 17.83 -4.96
CA GLY A 103 3.36 18.24 -3.97
C GLY A 103 3.08 17.71 -2.55
N GLY A 104 2.34 16.60 -2.45
CA GLY A 104 2.12 15.90 -1.19
C GLY A 104 3.21 14.87 -0.89
N GLU A 105 3.09 14.25 0.28
CA GLU A 105 3.91 13.13 0.72
C GLU A 105 3.01 12.00 1.18
N ILE A 106 3.40 10.74 0.94
CA ILE A 106 2.60 9.60 1.39
C ILE A 106 2.67 9.49 2.91
N GLY A 107 1.53 9.55 3.59
CA GLY A 107 1.44 9.27 5.03
C GLY A 107 1.37 7.77 5.26
N ARG A 108 0.21 7.18 4.91
CA ARG A 108 0.00 5.73 4.87
C ARG A 108 -1.07 5.33 3.87
N VAL A 109 -1.06 4.07 3.47
CA VAL A 109 -2.16 3.41 2.79
C VAL A 109 -2.91 2.52 3.80
N LEU A 110 -4.21 2.74 3.95
CA LEU A 110 -5.07 2.05 4.90
C LEU A 110 -6.12 1.24 4.13
N THR A 111 -6.25 -0.06 4.39
CA THR A 111 -7.36 -0.85 3.88
C THR A 111 -8.39 -1.12 4.96
N ILE A 112 -9.62 -0.66 4.74
CA ILE A 112 -10.77 -1.01 5.59
C ILE A 112 -11.47 -2.23 4.98
N VAL A 113 -11.42 -3.35 5.69
CA VAL A 113 -12.04 -4.61 5.29
C VAL A 113 -13.43 -4.70 5.91
N SER A 114 -14.47 -4.82 5.07
CA SER A 114 -15.78 -5.28 5.54
C SER A 114 -15.71 -6.79 5.74
N CYS A 115 -15.54 -7.25 6.98
CA CYS A 115 -15.45 -8.67 7.29
C CYS A 115 -16.70 -9.44 6.85
N ARG A 116 -17.88 -8.83 7.00
CA ARG A 116 -19.14 -9.40 6.51
C ARG A 116 -19.17 -9.59 4.99
N LEU A 117 -18.66 -8.62 4.22
CA LEU A 117 -18.62 -8.73 2.76
C LEU A 117 -17.60 -9.80 2.32
N ALA A 118 -16.42 -9.79 2.93
CA ALA A 118 -15.34 -10.73 2.65
C ALA A 118 -15.71 -12.17 3.00
N GLU A 119 -16.36 -12.41 4.14
CA GLU A 119 -16.83 -13.75 4.54
C GLU A 119 -17.95 -14.24 3.62
N ARG A 120 -18.90 -13.37 3.26
CA ARG A 120 -20.02 -13.73 2.38
C ARG A 120 -19.56 -14.09 0.96
N HIS A 121 -18.51 -13.44 0.47
CA HIS A 121 -18.03 -13.59 -0.90
C HIS A 121 -16.53 -13.93 -0.92
N ALA A 122 -16.19 -15.20 -0.69
CA ALA A 122 -14.80 -15.67 -0.72
C ALA A 122 -14.07 -15.36 -2.04
N ALA A 123 -14.82 -15.20 -3.15
CA ALA A 123 -14.28 -14.78 -4.44
C ALA A 123 -13.64 -13.37 -4.41
N LEU A 124 -13.91 -12.55 -3.39
CA LEU A 124 -13.29 -11.24 -3.19
C LEU A 124 -11.93 -11.29 -2.50
N LEU A 125 -11.46 -12.45 -2.05
CA LEU A 125 -10.15 -12.55 -1.41
C LEU A 125 -9.04 -11.92 -2.29
N PRO A 126 -8.92 -12.19 -3.61
CA PRO A 126 -7.90 -11.56 -4.44
C PRO A 126 -8.02 -10.04 -4.56
N TRP A 127 -9.23 -9.49 -4.41
CA TRP A 127 -9.44 -8.03 -4.37
C TRP A 127 -8.93 -7.42 -3.07
N TYR A 128 -9.18 -8.09 -1.93
CA TYR A 128 -8.63 -7.66 -0.64
C TYR A 128 -7.12 -7.87 -0.56
N GLU A 129 -6.58 -8.96 -1.13
CA GLU A 129 -5.14 -9.16 -1.26
C GLU A 129 -4.48 -8.01 -2.02
N ALA A 130 -5.10 -7.56 -3.12
CA ALA A 130 -4.61 -6.41 -3.86
C ALA A 130 -4.59 -5.15 -2.99
N CYS A 131 -5.68 -4.82 -2.31
CA CYS A 131 -5.71 -3.67 -1.41
C CYS A 131 -4.64 -3.77 -0.30
N ILE A 132 -4.53 -4.93 0.35
CA ILE A 132 -3.63 -5.15 1.49
C ILE A 132 -2.16 -5.15 1.08
N HIS A 133 -1.83 -5.59 -0.14
CA HIS A 133 -0.46 -5.55 -0.68
C HIS A 133 0.15 -4.14 -0.69
N PHE A 134 -0.66 -3.13 -0.98
CA PHE A 134 -0.23 -1.72 -0.95
C PHE A 134 -0.42 -1.05 0.42
N SER A 135 -0.99 -1.74 1.41
CA SER A 135 -1.40 -1.13 2.68
C SER A 135 -0.36 -1.25 3.77
N ASP A 136 -0.26 -0.20 4.59
CA ASP A 136 0.53 -0.17 5.81
C ASP A 136 -0.26 -0.69 7.03
N ILE A 137 -1.59 -0.59 6.96
CA ILE A 137 -2.51 -1.05 8.01
C ILE A 137 -3.83 -1.53 7.42
N VAL A 138 -4.36 -2.59 8.03
CA VAL A 138 -5.60 -3.25 7.70
C VAL A 138 -6.55 -3.13 8.88
N LEU A 139 -7.69 -2.50 8.65
CA LEU A 139 -8.72 -2.24 9.65
C LEU A 139 -9.90 -3.18 9.42
N LEU A 140 -10.07 -4.15 10.31
CA LEU A 140 -11.14 -5.15 10.25
C LEU A 140 -12.43 -4.58 10.84
N HIS A 141 -13.40 -4.27 9.98
CA HIS A 141 -14.67 -3.65 10.35
C HIS A 141 -15.88 -4.51 9.97
N GLN A 142 -17.07 -4.16 10.46
CA GLN A 142 -18.34 -4.88 10.22
C GLN A 142 -18.21 -6.40 10.46
N ARG A 143 -17.67 -6.77 11.63
CA ARG A 143 -17.44 -8.17 12.02
C ARG A 143 -18.63 -8.79 12.76
N GLU A 144 -19.72 -8.04 12.94
CA GLU A 144 -20.93 -8.52 13.59
C GLU A 144 -21.51 -9.70 12.80
N GLY A 145 -21.61 -10.86 13.46
CA GLY A 145 -22.10 -12.09 12.85
C GLY A 145 -21.05 -12.88 12.04
N VAL A 146 -19.81 -12.38 11.93
CA VAL A 146 -18.71 -13.09 11.26
C VAL A 146 -18.10 -14.13 12.21
N ALA A 147 -17.80 -15.32 11.70
CA ALA A 147 -17.21 -16.38 12.50
C ALA A 147 -15.80 -16.00 12.98
N ASN A 148 -15.51 -16.17 14.28
CA ASN A 148 -14.16 -15.93 14.82
C ASN A 148 -13.09 -16.75 14.11
N LYS A 149 -13.42 -17.99 13.70
CA LYS A 149 -12.51 -18.83 12.91
C LYS A 149 -12.16 -18.17 11.58
N TRP A 150 -13.15 -17.62 10.87
CA TRP A 150 -12.92 -16.93 9.60
C TRP A 150 -11.99 -15.72 9.79
N LEU A 151 -12.19 -14.93 10.85
CA LEU A 151 -11.31 -13.79 11.16
C LEU A 151 -9.86 -14.23 11.42
N SER A 152 -9.67 -15.33 12.15
CA SER A 152 -8.34 -15.88 12.40
C SER A 152 -7.71 -16.40 11.11
N ASP A 153 -8.44 -17.17 10.31
CA ASP A 153 -7.96 -17.70 9.03
C ASP A 153 -7.59 -16.57 8.06
N PHE A 154 -8.42 -15.52 7.98
CA PHE A 154 -8.16 -14.35 7.13
C PHE A 154 -6.88 -13.62 7.53
N GLN A 155 -6.62 -13.42 8.83
CA GLN A 155 -5.37 -12.80 9.29
C GLN A 155 -4.17 -13.72 9.09
N SER A 156 -4.32 -15.02 9.38
CA SER A 156 -3.27 -16.02 9.18
C SER A 156 -2.81 -16.08 7.73
N HIS A 157 -3.74 -15.97 6.77
CA HIS A 157 -3.42 -15.92 5.34
C HIS A 157 -2.34 -14.88 4.99
N PHE A 158 -2.43 -13.67 5.55
CA PHE A 158 -1.44 -12.61 5.31
C PHE A 158 -0.19 -12.75 6.16
N LYS A 159 -0.36 -13.23 7.40
CA LYS A 159 0.77 -13.49 8.32
C LYS A 159 1.71 -14.56 7.78
N ASP A 160 1.16 -15.63 7.23
CA ASP A 160 1.93 -16.76 6.68
C ASP A 160 2.68 -16.36 5.40
N GLN A 161 2.24 -15.29 4.74
CA GLN A 161 2.92 -14.63 3.62
C GLN A 161 3.84 -13.48 4.07
N PHE A 162 4.06 -13.30 5.38
CA PHE A 162 4.95 -12.29 5.96
C PHE A 162 4.60 -10.84 5.62
N TYR A 163 3.30 -10.52 5.43
CA TYR A 163 2.89 -9.14 5.18
C TYR A 163 3.29 -8.23 6.36
N PRO A 164 3.99 -7.11 6.12
CA PRO A 164 4.50 -6.23 7.18
C PRO A 164 3.42 -5.34 7.82
N CYS A 165 2.25 -5.25 7.18
CA CYS A 165 1.17 -4.36 7.58
C CYS A 165 0.56 -4.74 8.93
N LEU A 166 0.09 -3.74 9.67
CA LEU A 166 -0.61 -3.97 10.94
C LEU A 166 -2.05 -4.41 10.71
N PHE A 167 -2.57 -5.32 11.53
CA PHE A 167 -3.99 -5.68 11.55
C PHE A 167 -4.62 -5.19 12.85
N GLU A 168 -5.64 -4.34 12.74
CA GLU A 168 -6.35 -3.78 13.89
C GLU A 168 -7.86 -3.97 13.74
N MET A 169 -8.52 -4.13 14.89
CA MET A 169 -9.97 -4.32 14.96
C MET A 169 -10.68 -2.98 15.09
N VAL A 170 -11.74 -2.78 14.31
CA VAL A 170 -12.64 -1.63 14.45
C VAL A 170 -13.86 -2.06 15.24
N LYS A 171 -14.20 -1.32 16.30
CA LYS A 171 -15.38 -1.55 17.13
C LYS A 171 -16.25 -0.30 17.16
N ALA A 172 -17.50 -0.43 16.72
CA ALA A 172 -18.45 0.70 16.65
C ALA A 172 -17.88 1.93 15.92
N GLY A 173 -17.21 1.69 14.79
CA GLY A 173 -16.59 2.73 13.97
C GLY A 173 -15.28 3.32 14.53
N ARG A 174 -14.77 2.79 15.65
CA ARG A 174 -13.57 3.31 16.32
C ARG A 174 -12.41 2.31 16.31
N VAL A 175 -11.20 2.82 16.14
CA VAL A 175 -9.96 2.05 16.33
C VAL A 175 -9.46 2.19 17.76
N LYS A 176 -8.64 1.24 18.23
CA LYS A 176 -8.12 1.26 19.60
C LYS A 176 -7.16 2.43 19.85
N ASN A 177 -6.32 2.75 18.87
CA ASN A 177 -5.33 3.82 18.98
C ASN A 177 -5.17 4.55 17.63
N PRO A 178 -5.96 5.62 17.39
CA PRO A 178 -5.87 6.40 16.16
C PRO A 178 -4.48 6.96 15.84
N LEU A 179 -3.69 7.32 16.86
CA LEU A 179 -2.35 7.88 16.66
C LEU A 179 -1.41 6.87 15.98
N VAL A 180 -1.44 5.61 16.42
CA VAL A 180 -0.62 4.53 15.81
C VAL A 180 -1.07 4.23 14.39
N VAL A 181 -2.36 4.39 14.08
CA VAL A 181 -2.89 4.21 12.73
C VAL A 181 -2.38 5.30 11.77
N LEU A 182 -2.14 6.52 12.27
CA LEU A 182 -1.72 7.66 11.46
C LEU A 182 -0.22 7.96 11.50
N GLU A 183 0.56 7.39 12.41
CA GLU A 183 2.01 7.58 12.46
C GLU A 183 2.66 7.22 11.12
N PRO A 184 3.29 8.13 10.35
CA PRO A 184 3.69 7.88 8.96
C PRO A 184 4.89 6.91 8.89
N GLN A 185 4.60 5.61 8.82
CA GLN A 185 5.57 4.54 8.72
C GLN A 185 5.11 3.55 7.65
N ALA A 186 5.91 3.38 6.61
CA ALA A 186 5.68 2.38 5.58
C ALA A 186 5.77 0.97 6.17
N ARG A 187 4.75 0.16 5.88
CA ARG A 187 4.57 -1.24 6.32
C ARG A 187 3.82 -2.03 5.25
N ARG A 188 4.12 -1.75 3.98
CA ARG A 188 3.46 -2.31 2.79
C ARG A 188 4.41 -3.26 2.07
N MET A 189 3.86 -4.19 1.28
CA MET A 189 4.67 -5.06 0.41
C MET A 189 5.14 -4.30 -0.84
N SER A 190 4.27 -3.44 -1.39
CA SER A 190 4.59 -2.69 -2.60
C SER A 190 5.52 -1.51 -2.33
N HIS A 191 6.53 -1.34 -3.16
CA HIS A 191 7.43 -0.17 -3.13
C HIS A 191 6.93 0.98 -4.02
N LEU A 192 5.69 0.93 -4.54
CA LEU A 192 5.15 1.90 -5.51
C LEU A 192 5.39 3.38 -5.12
N PHE A 193 5.24 3.73 -3.85
CA PHE A 193 5.39 5.11 -3.39
C PHE A 193 6.80 5.47 -2.89
N ASP A 194 7.71 4.49 -2.92
CA ASP A 194 9.05 4.59 -2.32
C ASP A 194 10.14 4.46 -3.42
N ILE A 195 9.74 4.37 -4.70
CA ILE A 195 10.63 4.21 -5.87
C ILE A 195 11.64 5.37 -5.96
N ASP A 196 11.18 6.61 -5.74
CA ASP A 196 12.02 7.79 -5.88
C ASP A 196 13.16 7.84 -4.83
N GLU A 197 12.98 7.23 -3.65
CA GLU A 197 14.03 7.12 -2.64
C GLU A 197 15.21 6.24 -3.09
N TRP A 198 14.96 5.32 -4.03
CA TRP A 198 15.96 4.40 -4.57
C TRP A 198 16.64 4.94 -5.83
N THR A 199 15.91 5.69 -6.67
CA THR A 199 16.45 6.25 -7.93
C THR A 199 17.53 7.33 -7.73
N GLY A 200 17.68 7.85 -6.51
CA GLY A 200 18.71 8.83 -6.15
C GLY A 200 19.96 8.23 -5.48
N LEU A 201 20.01 6.92 -5.26
CA LEU A 201 21.20 6.22 -4.76
C LEU A 201 22.09 5.90 -5.96
N ASP A 202 23.09 6.75 -6.19
CA ASP A 202 24.22 6.39 -7.03
C ASP A 202 24.99 5.27 -6.34
N LEU A 203 24.77 4.04 -6.80
CA LEU A 203 25.43 2.84 -6.30
C LEU A 203 26.82 2.65 -6.95
N GLU A 204 27.33 3.62 -7.72
CA GLU A 204 28.72 3.62 -8.18
C GLU A 204 29.68 3.50 -6.97
N GLY A 205 30.31 2.33 -6.84
CA GLY A 205 31.33 2.08 -5.82
C GLY A 205 30.84 1.45 -4.51
N VAL A 206 29.57 1.02 -4.42
CA VAL A 206 29.13 0.17 -3.30
C VAL A 206 29.47 -1.28 -3.61
N GLU A 207 30.67 -1.72 -3.21
CA GLU A 207 31.00 -3.15 -3.12
C GLU A 207 30.08 -3.77 -2.06
N PHE A 208 29.06 -4.49 -2.51
CA PHE A 208 28.35 -5.44 -1.65
C PHE A 208 29.36 -6.53 -1.31
N GLY A 209 29.90 -6.48 -0.09
CA GLY A 209 30.86 -7.48 0.38
C GLY A 209 30.25 -8.86 0.21
N THR A 210 30.81 -9.66 -0.68
CA THR A 210 30.59 -11.10 -0.68
C THR A 210 31.19 -11.59 0.63
N GLU A 211 30.34 -12.05 1.55
CA GLU A 211 30.81 -12.80 2.72
C GLU A 211 31.37 -14.14 2.20
N ASP A 212 32.61 -14.11 1.72
CA ASP A 212 33.42 -15.30 1.55
C ASP A 212 33.82 -15.78 2.94
N GLU A 213 33.07 -16.75 3.46
CA GLU A 213 33.52 -17.62 4.54
C GLU A 213 34.78 -18.37 4.07
N ASP A 214 35.97 -17.94 4.48
CA ASP A 214 37.17 -18.80 4.55
C ASP A 214 38.21 -18.21 5.52
N ASP A 215 38.07 -18.54 6.82
CA ASP A 215 39.13 -18.37 7.83
C ASP A 215 40.05 -19.61 7.81
N ASP A 216 41.16 -19.53 7.05
CA ASP A 216 42.20 -20.56 7.01
C ASP A 216 43.20 -20.41 8.17
N GLY A 217 43.14 -21.37 9.09
CA GLY A 217 44.05 -21.56 10.22
C GLY A 217 45.02 -22.75 10.07
N GLY A 218 45.60 -23.00 8.88
CA GLY A 218 46.99 -23.47 8.70
C GLY A 218 47.45 -24.87 9.18
N LYS A 219 47.98 -25.68 8.23
CA LYS A 219 49.32 -26.32 8.26
C LYS A 219 49.61 -27.18 7.01
N ALA A 220 50.84 -27.04 6.51
CA ALA A 220 51.37 -27.56 5.24
C ALA A 220 51.59 -29.09 5.14
N LYS A 221 51.45 -29.65 3.91
CA LYS A 221 52.54 -30.26 3.09
C LYS A 221 52.05 -30.80 1.72
N PRO A 222 52.96 -31.01 0.73
CA PRO A 222 52.70 -30.85 -0.70
C PRO A 222 52.56 -32.17 -1.48
N THR A 223 51.92 -32.15 -2.67
CA THR A 223 52.33 -32.98 -3.83
C THR A 223 51.88 -32.37 -5.17
N LYS A 224 52.70 -32.63 -6.20
CA LYS A 224 52.67 -32.10 -7.56
C LYS A 224 51.55 -32.73 -8.42
N ALA A 225 51.00 -31.98 -9.38
CA ALA A 225 51.28 -32.17 -10.83
C ALA A 225 50.20 -31.60 -11.78
N LYS A 226 50.68 -30.98 -12.86
CA LYS A 226 50.13 -30.89 -14.23
C LYS A 226 48.94 -29.96 -14.51
N GLY A 227 49.30 -28.70 -14.76
CA GLY A 227 49.14 -27.97 -16.03
C GLY A 227 47.91 -28.20 -16.92
N LYS A 228 47.25 -27.09 -17.25
CA LYS A 228 46.95 -26.67 -18.63
C LYS A 228 46.63 -25.17 -18.67
N ASN A 229 46.86 -24.58 -19.83
CA ASN A 229 47.04 -23.16 -20.12
C ASN A 229 45.75 -22.58 -20.75
N LYS A 230 45.38 -21.34 -20.37
CA LYS A 230 44.63 -20.27 -21.12
C LYS A 230 43.15 -20.47 -21.53
N PRO A 231 42.42 -19.38 -21.88
CA PRO A 231 42.49 -17.93 -21.52
C PRO A 231 41.16 -17.46 -20.82
N ALA A 232 41.12 -16.44 -19.96
CA ALA A 232 41.00 -15.00 -20.24
C ALA A 232 39.96 -14.65 -21.32
N ASP A 233 38.68 -14.63 -20.93
CA ASP A 233 37.58 -13.82 -21.47
C ASP A 233 36.35 -14.13 -20.60
N ASP A 234 36.32 -13.55 -19.39
CA ASP A 234 35.04 -13.34 -18.71
C ASP A 234 34.76 -11.84 -18.93
N GLU A 235 34.02 -11.58 -20.00
CA GLU A 235 33.35 -10.30 -20.20
C GLU A 235 32.59 -10.00 -18.92
N GLU A 236 32.83 -8.82 -18.37
CA GLU A 236 32.11 -8.27 -17.23
C GLU A 236 30.61 -8.37 -17.56
N ASP A 237 29.93 -9.38 -17.00
CA ASP A 237 28.48 -9.38 -16.86
C ASP A 237 28.20 -8.21 -15.92
N GLU A 238 28.03 -7.01 -16.51
CA GLU A 238 27.31 -5.91 -15.88
C GLU A 238 25.96 -6.50 -15.48
N ASP A 239 25.85 -6.90 -14.22
CA ASP A 239 24.62 -7.33 -13.58
C ASP A 239 23.63 -6.16 -13.67
N ASP A 240 22.91 -6.15 -14.78
CA ASP A 240 21.89 -5.19 -15.18
C ASP A 240 20.66 -5.45 -14.30
N TRP A 241 20.82 -5.26 -12.98
CA TRP A 241 19.80 -5.51 -11.95
C TRP A 241 18.65 -4.55 -12.17
N LYS A 242 17.61 -5.02 -12.86
CA LYS A 242 16.36 -4.28 -13.04
C LYS A 242 15.48 -4.57 -11.83
N PRO A 243 14.98 -3.53 -11.13
CA PRO A 243 14.03 -3.73 -10.05
C PRO A 243 12.85 -4.57 -10.55
N GLU A 244 12.51 -5.62 -9.80
CA GLU A 244 11.36 -6.44 -10.13
C GLU A 244 10.09 -5.57 -10.09
N VAL A 245 9.33 -5.58 -11.19
CA VAL A 245 8.09 -4.81 -11.27
C VAL A 245 7.06 -5.45 -10.33
N ASP A 246 6.38 -4.63 -9.53
CA ASP A 246 5.34 -5.11 -8.61
C ASP A 246 4.32 -6.01 -9.34
N PRO A 247 4.03 -7.23 -8.82
CA PRO A 247 3.16 -8.20 -9.49
C PRO A 247 1.74 -7.68 -9.83
N TYR A 248 1.22 -6.72 -9.05
CA TYR A 248 -0.09 -6.11 -9.34
C TYR A 248 0.00 -5.01 -10.41
N LEU A 249 1.18 -4.43 -10.64
CA LEU A 249 1.39 -3.39 -11.65
C LEU A 249 1.79 -3.97 -13.00
N GLN A 250 2.36 -5.17 -13.04
CA GLN A 250 2.79 -5.85 -14.27
C GLN A 250 1.64 -6.04 -15.28
N ARG A 251 1.95 -5.82 -16.57
CA ARG A 251 1.00 -5.94 -17.69
C ARG A 251 1.52 -6.91 -18.75
N ARG A 252 0.60 -7.68 -19.33
CA ARG A 252 0.85 -8.56 -20.49
C ARG A 252 0.94 -7.72 -21.77
N THR A 253 1.39 -8.33 -22.87
CA THR A 253 1.53 -7.73 -24.23
C THR A 253 0.22 -7.21 -24.87
N GLY A 254 -0.87 -7.09 -24.11
CA GLY A 254 -2.13 -6.46 -24.54
C GLY A 254 -2.66 -5.42 -23.55
N GLY A 255 -1.84 -4.94 -22.62
CA GLY A 255 -2.19 -3.90 -21.64
C GLY A 255 -3.00 -4.36 -20.43
N ARG A 256 -3.49 -5.62 -20.43
CA ARG A 256 -4.15 -6.24 -19.27
C ARG A 256 -3.15 -6.56 -18.16
N ARG A 257 -3.61 -6.50 -16.91
CA ARG A 257 -2.83 -6.90 -15.74
C ARG A 257 -2.43 -8.36 -15.82
N GLU A 258 -1.23 -8.66 -15.36
CA GLU A 258 -0.79 -10.04 -15.23
C GLU A 258 -1.56 -10.77 -14.14
N LYS A 259 -1.68 -10.13 -12.97
CA LYS A 259 -2.54 -10.53 -11.85
C LYS A 259 -3.89 -9.82 -11.94
N GLU A 260 -4.89 -10.49 -12.51
CA GLU A 260 -6.26 -9.99 -12.57
C GLU A 260 -6.96 -10.15 -11.21
N ILE A 261 -7.74 -9.15 -10.84
CA ILE A 261 -8.56 -9.14 -9.62
C ILE A 261 -10.06 -9.11 -9.98
N PRO A 262 -10.94 -9.64 -9.13
CA PRO A 262 -12.37 -9.66 -9.43
C PRO A 262 -12.94 -8.24 -9.41
N ASP A 263 -13.95 -8.02 -10.25
CA ASP A 263 -14.73 -6.78 -10.28
C ASP A 263 -15.62 -6.70 -9.04
N ILE A 264 -15.26 -5.83 -8.10
CA ILE A 264 -15.94 -5.63 -6.82
C ILE A 264 -17.39 -5.17 -7.00
N ALA A 265 -17.71 -4.44 -8.08
CA ALA A 265 -19.07 -3.91 -8.31
C ALA A 265 -20.11 -5.03 -8.44
N LYS A 266 -19.70 -6.23 -8.88
CA LYS A 266 -20.57 -7.42 -8.98
C LYS A 266 -21.01 -7.99 -7.63
N TYR A 267 -20.35 -7.59 -6.55
CA TYR A 267 -20.58 -8.10 -5.20
C TYR A 267 -21.16 -7.05 -4.26
N LEU A 268 -21.21 -5.79 -4.70
CA LEU A 268 -21.88 -4.73 -3.98
C LEU A 268 -23.37 -4.78 -4.32
N ALA A 269 -24.21 -4.61 -3.30
CA ALA A 269 -25.65 -4.49 -3.53
C ALA A 269 -25.90 -3.28 -4.45
N SER A 270 -26.65 -3.49 -5.53
CA SER A 270 -27.17 -2.46 -6.42
C SER A 270 -28.07 -1.48 -5.67
#